data_AF-A0A6L3ZTV6-F1
#
_entry.id   AF-A0A6L3ZTV6-F1
#
_cell.length_a   1.000
_cell.length_b   1.000
_cell.length_c   1.000
_cell.angle_alpha   90.00
_cell.angle_beta   90.00
_cell.angle_gamma   90.00
#
_symmetry.space_group_name_H-M   'P 1'
#
loop_
_entity.id
_entity.type
_entity.pdbx_description
1 polymer ?
#
loop_
_entity_poly.entity_id
_entity_poly.type
_entity_poly.pdbx_seq_one_letter_code
_entity_poly.pdbx_strand_id
1 'polypeptide(L)'
;MFMPLEKNLFGDRLAQLLTQHDISQNRLAQQIGISRSTVTGWIKHGTLPDAGLLKMLCEALGCSADWLIGVGQQREKQDDTGVIQWVEEIPPFIPDAQREPIEHGLRLFHGLVNETHTTQAIRNRYPPQFIRSVLQAAFRSGAIRLTAVARVTDLEHRLREKYPFLKDAVVAEIPGQCEDTLIRTELVTFLAATQILTRVIRESAIGLGSGYTMLRFVEHSIPSADQFSGTAWVPLLAFAPHNMSDYSANLLARLMSIRHPGSRALYLPHPAECATPEVQAVAAETQRHQHNLQTIFASVSGVDRRDGTGESHLLIEFRSADYA
;
A
#
# COMPACT_ATOMS: atom_id res chain seq x y z
N MET A 1 3.72 -18.82 18.26
CA MET A 1 4.23 -20.08 17.68
C MET A 1 5.50 -19.74 16.93
N PHE A 2 6.68 -20.12 17.44
CA PHE A 2 7.96 -19.88 16.77
C PHE A 2 7.97 -20.68 15.46
N MET A 3 8.05 -19.99 14.32
CA MET A 3 8.29 -20.63 13.04
C MET A 3 9.70 -21.25 13.07
N PRO A 4 9.87 -22.54 12.74
CA PRO A 4 11.19 -23.16 12.72
C PRO A 4 12.05 -22.50 11.64
N LEU A 5 13.33 -22.23 11.94
CA LEU A 5 14.31 -21.80 10.93
C LEU A 5 14.32 -22.84 9.79
N GLU A 6 14.10 -22.39 8.55
CA GLU A 6 14.31 -23.24 7.38
C GLU A 6 15.81 -23.51 7.22
N LYS A 7 16.21 -24.74 7.57
CA LYS A 7 17.60 -25.16 7.71
C LYS A 7 18.47 -24.98 6.45
N ASN A 8 17.87 -24.93 5.25
CA ASN A 8 18.62 -24.71 4.01
C ASN A 8 18.89 -23.23 3.69
N LEU A 9 18.06 -22.31 4.18
CA LEU A 9 18.15 -20.89 3.81
C LEU A 9 19.46 -20.24 4.29
N PHE A 10 19.91 -20.59 5.50
CA PHE A 10 21.19 -20.13 6.04
C PHE A 10 22.38 -20.60 5.19
N GLY A 11 22.38 -21.90 4.84
CA GLY A 11 23.45 -22.51 4.03
C GLY A 11 23.52 -21.92 2.62
N ASP A 12 22.36 -21.73 1.99
CA ASP A 12 22.24 -21.16 0.64
C ASP A 12 22.76 -19.72 0.59
N ARG A 13 22.38 -18.89 1.56
CA ARG A 13 22.84 -17.50 1.68
C ARG A 13 24.31 -17.37 1.99
N LEU A 14 24.83 -18.23 2.87
CA LEU A 14 26.25 -18.28 3.15
C LEU A 14 27.05 -18.66 1.89
N ALA A 15 26.58 -19.65 1.12
CA ALA A 15 27.20 -20.02 -0.15
C ALA A 15 27.14 -18.89 -1.19
N GLN A 16 26.01 -18.18 -1.25
CA GLN A 16 25.84 -17.02 -2.12
C GLN A 16 26.83 -15.90 -1.77
N LEU A 17 26.95 -15.52 -0.50
CA LEU A 17 27.90 -14.49 -0.05
C LEU A 17 29.35 -14.88 -0.36
N LEU A 18 29.72 -16.13 -0.09
CA LEU A 18 31.06 -16.64 -0.43
C LEU A 18 31.37 -16.50 -1.92
N THR A 19 30.37 -16.75 -2.77
CA THR A 19 30.50 -16.59 -4.23
C THR A 19 30.60 -15.11 -4.62
N GLN A 20 29.76 -14.24 -4.05
CA GLN A 20 29.76 -12.80 -4.34
C GLN A 20 31.07 -12.10 -3.93
N HIS A 21 31.66 -12.53 -2.82
CA HIS A 21 32.90 -11.98 -2.29
C HIS A 21 34.17 -12.68 -2.82
N ASP A 22 34.02 -13.71 -3.67
CA ASP A 22 35.11 -14.58 -4.16
C ASP A 22 35.96 -15.15 -3.01
N ILE A 23 35.29 -15.59 -1.94
CA ILE A 23 35.90 -16.18 -0.74
C ILE A 23 35.66 -17.69 -0.73
N SER A 24 36.73 -18.47 -0.57
CA SER A 24 36.59 -19.93 -0.39
C SER A 24 36.17 -20.28 1.04
N GLN A 25 35.49 -21.42 1.22
CA GLN A 25 35.13 -21.93 2.56
C GLN A 25 36.36 -22.09 3.48
N ASN A 26 37.52 -22.45 2.93
CA ASN A 26 38.78 -22.54 3.67
C ASN A 26 39.23 -21.17 4.20
N ARG A 27 39.14 -20.14 3.35
CA ARG A 27 39.54 -18.78 3.71
C ARG A 27 38.62 -18.20 4.78
N LEU A 28 37.31 -18.41 4.66
CA LEU A 28 36.35 -18.03 5.70
C LEU A 28 36.61 -18.76 7.02
N ALA A 29 36.86 -20.06 6.96
CA ALA A 29 37.15 -20.88 8.15
C ALA A 29 38.41 -20.38 8.88
N GLN A 30 39.46 -20.04 8.13
CA GLN A 30 40.69 -19.44 8.69
C GLN A 30 40.44 -18.05 9.30
N GLN A 31 39.64 -17.21 8.64
CA GLN A 31 39.33 -15.86 9.12
C GLN A 31 38.53 -15.85 10.43
N ILE A 32 37.67 -16.84 10.64
CA ILE A 32 36.82 -16.98 11.84
C ILE A 32 37.45 -17.90 12.90
N GLY A 33 38.53 -18.62 12.56
CA GLY A 33 39.21 -19.53 13.49
C GLY A 33 38.50 -20.87 13.71
N ILE A 34 37.81 -21.39 12.69
CA ILE A 34 37.07 -22.65 12.72
C ILE A 34 37.59 -23.64 11.67
N SER A 35 37.11 -24.89 11.72
CA SER A 35 37.43 -25.88 10.70
C SER A 35 36.58 -25.70 9.43
N ARG A 36 37.15 -26.03 8.27
CA ARG A 36 36.41 -26.05 7.00
C ARG A 36 35.17 -26.95 7.08
N SER A 37 35.24 -28.08 7.78
CA SER A 37 34.13 -29.00 7.94
C SER A 37 32.94 -28.37 8.64
N THR A 38 33.16 -27.43 9.57
CA THR A 38 32.09 -26.65 10.19
C THR A 38 31.36 -25.79 9.15
N VAL A 39 32.11 -25.08 8.29
CA VAL A 39 31.52 -24.28 7.20
C VAL A 39 30.80 -25.16 6.17
N THR A 40 31.35 -26.33 5.83
CA THR A 40 30.66 -27.29 4.97
C THR A 40 29.39 -27.85 5.63
N GLY A 41 29.42 -28.07 6.95
CA GLY A 41 28.25 -28.49 7.73
C GLY A 41 27.13 -27.45 7.72
N TRP A 42 27.48 -26.18 7.72
CA TRP A 42 26.53 -25.08 7.58
C TRP A 42 25.87 -25.04 6.21
N ILE A 43 26.66 -25.18 5.14
CA ILE A 43 26.18 -25.06 3.77
C ILE A 43 25.44 -26.32 3.29
N LYS A 44 25.97 -27.52 3.58
CA LYS A 44 25.46 -28.78 3.02
C LYS A 44 24.56 -29.57 3.95
N HIS A 45 24.73 -29.42 5.26
CA HIS A 45 24.05 -30.26 6.25
C HIS A 45 23.06 -29.48 7.11
N GLY A 46 22.85 -28.18 6.83
CA GLY A 46 21.86 -27.34 7.50
C GLY A 46 22.09 -27.18 9.01
N THR A 47 23.34 -27.35 9.47
CA THR A 47 23.72 -27.03 10.86
C THR A 47 23.84 -25.52 11.01
N LEU A 48 23.51 -24.99 12.19
CA LEU A 48 23.55 -23.55 12.44
C LEU A 48 24.74 -23.20 13.34
N PRO A 49 25.39 -22.04 13.14
CA PRO A 49 26.35 -21.50 14.09
C PRO A 49 25.65 -21.15 15.42
N ASP A 50 26.39 -21.17 16.52
CA ASP A 50 25.95 -20.48 17.73
C ASP A 50 25.96 -18.95 17.54
N ALA A 51 25.41 -18.22 18.51
CA ALA A 51 25.33 -16.77 18.44
C ALA A 51 26.70 -16.06 18.30
N GLY A 52 27.77 -16.64 18.87
CA GLY A 52 29.11 -16.08 18.79
C GLY A 52 29.72 -16.25 17.40
N LEU A 53 29.63 -17.46 16.84
CA LEU A 53 30.05 -17.78 15.48
C LEU A 53 29.22 -17.00 14.44
N LEU A 54 27.92 -16.83 14.69
CA LEU A 54 27.04 -16.03 13.83
C LEU A 54 27.48 -14.57 13.79
N LYS A 55 27.82 -13.99 14.94
CA LYS A 55 28.35 -12.62 15.02
C LYS A 55 29.65 -12.48 14.21
N MET A 56 30.59 -13.41 14.37
CA MET A 56 31.85 -13.37 13.61
C MET A 56 31.66 -13.56 12.10
N LEU A 57 30.70 -14.39 11.68
CA LEU A 57 30.31 -14.50 10.27
C LEU A 57 29.79 -13.17 9.72
N CYS A 58 28.91 -12.51 10.46
CA CYS A 58 28.33 -11.23 10.06
C CYS A 58 29.40 -10.14 9.94
N GLU A 59 30.34 -10.07 10.87
CA GLU A 59 31.47 -9.14 10.83
C GLU A 59 32.43 -9.46 9.67
N ALA A 60 32.74 -10.73 9.44
CA ALA A 60 33.65 -11.16 8.38
C ALA A 60 33.10 -10.95 6.96
N LEU A 61 31.78 -11.07 6.79
CA LEU A 61 31.09 -10.99 5.50
C LEU A 61 30.33 -9.68 5.27
N GLY A 62 30.25 -8.80 6.28
CA GLY A 62 29.56 -7.52 6.18
C GLY A 62 28.05 -7.62 6.00
N CYS A 63 27.41 -8.63 6.62
CA CYS A 63 25.96 -8.86 6.52
C CYS A 63 25.27 -8.80 7.90
N SER A 64 23.96 -8.59 7.94
CA SER A 64 23.20 -8.69 9.20
C SER A 64 22.90 -10.14 9.56
N ALA A 65 22.85 -10.43 10.86
CA ALA A 65 22.46 -11.75 11.37
C ALA A 65 21.05 -12.12 10.89
N ASP A 66 20.12 -11.16 10.91
CA ASP A 66 18.74 -11.32 10.46
C ASP A 66 18.66 -11.79 9.01
N TRP A 67 19.39 -11.13 8.11
CA TRP A 67 19.47 -11.55 6.71
C TRP A 67 20.09 -12.94 6.61
N LEU A 68 21.19 -13.23 7.29
CA LEU A 68 21.92 -14.49 7.15
C LEU A 68 21.08 -15.69 7.64
N ILE A 69 20.36 -15.54 8.75
CA ILE A 69 19.52 -16.61 9.33
C ILE A 69 18.08 -16.61 8.80
N GLY A 70 17.69 -15.61 8.02
CA GLY A 70 16.33 -15.49 7.47
C GLY A 70 15.27 -14.98 8.43
N VAL A 71 15.69 -14.33 9.51
CA VAL A 71 14.79 -13.48 10.29
C VAL A 71 14.47 -12.24 9.44
N GLY A 72 13.20 -12.04 9.12
CA GLY A 72 12.77 -10.90 8.28
C GLY A 72 12.81 -11.13 6.77
N GLN A 73 12.93 -12.37 6.27
CA GLN A 73 12.53 -12.61 4.88
C GLN A 73 11.02 -12.41 4.76
N GLN A 74 10.67 -11.26 4.23
CA GLN A 74 9.35 -10.98 3.73
C GLN A 74 9.11 -11.88 2.53
N ARG A 75 8.47 -13.03 2.77
CA ARG A 75 7.96 -13.84 1.67
C ARG A 75 6.82 -13.08 1.05
N GLU A 76 6.98 -12.76 -0.23
CA GLU A 76 5.86 -12.38 -1.06
C GLU A 76 4.86 -13.54 -1.02
N LYS A 77 3.65 -13.21 -0.61
CA LYS A 77 2.50 -14.09 -0.56
C LYS A 77 1.65 -13.80 -1.78
N GLN A 78 0.91 -14.81 -2.20
CA GLN A 78 -0.09 -14.68 -3.23
C GLN A 78 -1.36 -15.38 -2.77
N ASP A 79 -2.49 -14.96 -3.32
CA ASP A 79 -3.75 -15.64 -3.10
C ASP A 79 -3.82 -16.94 -3.90
N ASP A 80 -4.84 -17.74 -3.64
CA ASP A 80 -5.04 -19.05 -4.29
C ASP A 80 -5.14 -18.94 -5.82
N THR A 81 -5.59 -17.79 -6.34
CA THR A 81 -5.72 -17.56 -7.78
C THR A 81 -4.52 -16.85 -8.41
N GLY A 82 -3.60 -16.31 -7.59
CA GLY A 82 -2.47 -15.50 -8.05
C GLY A 82 -2.84 -14.10 -8.53
N VAL A 83 -4.09 -13.66 -8.33
CA VAL A 83 -4.60 -12.33 -8.68
C VAL A 83 -4.00 -11.25 -7.78
N ILE A 84 -3.72 -11.56 -6.52
CA ILE A 84 -3.25 -10.60 -5.52
C ILE A 84 -1.92 -11.10 -4.94
N GLN A 85 -0.91 -10.26 -4.98
CA GLN A 85 0.38 -10.50 -4.33
C GLN A 85 0.66 -9.43 -3.29
N TRP A 86 1.21 -9.84 -2.14
CA TRP A 86 1.49 -8.92 -1.05
C TRP A 86 2.62 -9.40 -0.13
N VAL A 87 3.09 -8.48 0.68
CA VAL A 87 4.07 -8.70 1.73
C VAL A 87 3.46 -8.31 3.07
N GLU A 88 3.81 -9.05 4.13
CA GLU A 88 3.34 -8.80 5.48
C GLU A 88 4.45 -8.38 6.44
N GLU A 89 4.16 -7.34 7.22
CA GLU A 89 5.08 -6.85 8.27
C GLU A 89 4.35 -6.12 9.38
N ILE A 90 4.11 -6.78 10.50
CA ILE A 90 3.65 -6.03 11.67
C ILE A 90 4.83 -5.21 12.19
N PRO A 91 4.66 -3.89 12.43
CA PRO A 91 5.71 -3.06 13.00
C PRO A 91 6.30 -3.70 14.27
N PRO A 92 7.63 -3.84 14.37
CA PRO A 92 8.26 -4.42 15.55
C PRO A 92 8.09 -3.47 16.74
N PHE A 93 8.03 -4.04 17.95
CA PHE A 93 7.99 -3.29 19.22
C PHE A 93 6.80 -2.32 19.39
N ILE A 94 5.59 -2.74 19.01
CA ILE A 94 4.34 -2.04 19.32
C ILE A 94 3.61 -2.67 20.53
N PRO A 95 2.87 -1.90 21.35
CA PRO A 95 2.05 -2.44 22.43
C PRO A 95 0.94 -3.36 21.93
N ASP A 96 0.51 -4.32 22.76
CA ASP A 96 -0.53 -5.29 22.40
C ASP A 96 -1.85 -4.62 21.98
N ALA A 97 -2.24 -3.52 22.63
CA ALA A 97 -3.43 -2.74 22.27
C ALA A 97 -3.43 -2.23 20.82
N GLN A 98 -2.25 -2.00 20.23
CA GLN A 98 -2.10 -1.61 18.82
C GLN A 98 -1.89 -2.83 17.92
N ARG A 99 -1.22 -3.87 18.42
CA ARG A 99 -0.95 -5.11 17.70
C ARG A 99 -2.21 -5.91 17.42
N GLU A 100 -3.09 -6.04 18.41
CA GLU A 100 -4.29 -6.89 18.33
C GLU A 100 -5.23 -6.50 17.17
N PRO A 101 -5.56 -5.21 16.93
CA PRO A 101 -6.33 -4.82 15.75
C PRO A 101 -5.63 -5.12 14.42
N ILE A 102 -4.31 -4.94 14.33
CA ILE A 102 -3.52 -5.21 13.12
C ILE A 102 -3.54 -6.70 12.81
N GLU A 103 -3.28 -7.54 13.80
CA GLU A 103 -3.33 -9.00 13.65
C GLU A 103 -4.72 -9.51 13.29
N HIS A 104 -5.78 -8.93 13.88
CA HIS A 104 -7.15 -9.24 13.47
C HIS A 104 -7.41 -8.84 12.01
N GLY A 105 -6.97 -7.66 11.59
CA GLY A 105 -7.07 -7.22 10.21
C GLY A 105 -6.35 -8.14 9.23
N LEU A 106 -5.14 -8.61 9.58
CA LEU A 106 -4.39 -9.61 8.81
C LEU A 106 -5.16 -10.93 8.70
N ARG A 107 -5.70 -11.45 9.80
CA ARG A 107 -6.52 -12.68 9.78
C ARG A 107 -7.76 -12.53 8.89
N LEU A 108 -8.45 -11.39 8.98
CA LEU A 108 -9.62 -11.12 8.12
C LEU A 108 -9.21 -10.98 6.65
N PHE A 109 -8.11 -10.30 6.35
CA PHE A 109 -7.59 -10.19 4.99
C PHE A 109 -7.29 -11.57 4.39
N HIS A 110 -6.62 -12.46 5.13
CA HIS A 110 -6.34 -13.83 4.68
C HIS A 110 -7.61 -14.61 4.39
N GLY A 111 -8.58 -14.58 5.30
CA GLY A 111 -9.87 -15.25 5.12
C GLY A 111 -10.64 -14.71 3.92
N LEU A 112 -10.58 -13.40 3.65
CA LEU A 112 -11.26 -12.79 2.50
C LEU A 112 -10.56 -13.08 1.17
N VAL A 113 -9.24 -13.19 1.16
CA VAL A 113 -8.46 -13.34 -0.08
C VAL A 113 -8.29 -14.81 -0.48
N ASN A 114 -8.05 -15.72 0.48
CA ASN A 114 -7.74 -17.12 0.18
C ASN A 114 -8.95 -18.05 0.33
N GLU A 115 -9.87 -17.77 1.26
CA GLU A 115 -10.93 -18.74 1.57
C GLU A 115 -12.25 -18.38 0.87
N THR A 116 -12.66 -19.22 -0.09
CA THR A 116 -13.85 -19.03 -0.95
C THR A 116 -15.19 -19.03 -0.22
N HIS A 117 -15.27 -19.49 1.05
CA HIS A 117 -16.51 -19.61 1.81
C HIS A 117 -16.67 -18.58 2.94
N THR A 118 -15.83 -17.55 2.98
CA THR A 118 -15.56 -16.87 4.26
C THR A 118 -16.22 -15.50 4.38
N THR A 119 -16.66 -14.86 3.29
CA THR A 119 -17.28 -13.53 3.37
C THR A 119 -18.59 -13.53 4.16
N GLN A 120 -19.51 -14.47 3.89
CA GLN A 120 -20.77 -14.55 4.64
C GLN A 120 -20.56 -15.00 6.09
N ALA A 121 -19.60 -15.91 6.34
CA ALA A 121 -19.24 -16.36 7.68
C ALA A 121 -18.62 -15.22 8.51
N ILE A 122 -17.73 -14.40 7.92
CA ILE A 122 -17.16 -13.20 8.54
C ILE A 122 -18.26 -12.19 8.84
N ARG A 123 -19.17 -11.95 7.89
CA ARG A 123 -20.32 -11.03 8.05
C ARG A 123 -21.22 -11.43 9.22
N ASN A 124 -21.49 -12.73 9.38
CA ASN A 124 -22.31 -13.22 10.48
C ASN A 124 -21.60 -13.15 11.83
N ARG A 125 -20.26 -13.21 11.83
CA ARG A 125 -19.45 -13.28 13.04
C ARG A 125 -19.09 -11.91 13.62
N TYR A 126 -18.94 -10.90 12.77
CA TYR A 126 -18.42 -9.59 13.17
C TYR A 126 -19.28 -8.43 12.65
N PRO A 127 -19.46 -7.36 13.44
CA PRO A 127 -20.18 -6.19 12.98
C PRO A 127 -19.41 -5.46 11.86
N PRO A 128 -20.11 -4.78 10.93
CA PRO A 128 -19.51 -4.11 9.77
C PRO A 128 -18.40 -3.11 10.13
N GLN A 129 -18.65 -2.32 11.18
CA GLN A 129 -17.73 -1.28 11.63
C GLN A 129 -16.43 -1.86 12.20
N PHE A 130 -16.51 -3.03 12.84
CA PHE A 130 -15.34 -3.73 13.37
C PHE A 130 -14.47 -4.28 12.23
N ILE A 131 -15.09 -4.95 11.24
CA ILE A 131 -14.37 -5.45 10.06
C ILE A 131 -13.62 -4.30 9.37
N ARG A 132 -14.30 -3.16 9.20
CA ARG A 132 -13.70 -1.95 8.65
C ARG A 132 -12.52 -1.45 9.46
N SER A 133 -12.69 -1.28 10.77
CA SER A 133 -11.64 -0.68 11.61
C SER A 133 -10.38 -1.53 11.66
N VAL A 134 -10.50 -2.85 11.76
CA VAL A 134 -9.32 -3.75 11.81
C VAL A 134 -8.64 -3.89 10.44
N LEU A 135 -9.40 -3.95 9.34
CA LEU A 135 -8.81 -3.93 7.99
C LEU A 135 -8.06 -2.61 7.74
N GLN A 136 -8.66 -1.48 8.11
CA GLN A 136 -7.99 -0.18 8.04
C GLN A 136 -6.73 -0.14 8.90
N ALA A 137 -6.75 -0.70 10.11
CA ALA A 137 -5.56 -0.79 10.95
C ALA A 137 -4.44 -1.59 10.27
N ALA A 138 -4.75 -2.75 9.67
CA ALA A 138 -3.76 -3.56 8.97
C ALA A 138 -3.18 -2.87 7.72
N PHE A 139 -4.02 -2.25 6.88
CA PHE A 139 -3.55 -1.55 5.68
C PHE A 139 -2.81 -0.25 5.98
N ARG A 140 -3.27 0.54 6.98
CA ARG A 140 -2.67 1.85 7.29
C ARG A 140 -1.44 1.75 8.18
N SER A 141 -1.26 0.65 8.91
CA SER A 141 0.00 0.36 9.62
C SER A 141 1.13 -0.08 8.68
N GLY A 142 0.83 -0.33 7.40
CA GLY A 142 1.78 -0.91 6.46
C GLY A 142 2.05 -2.40 6.69
N ALA A 143 1.20 -3.05 7.50
CA ALA A 143 1.31 -4.47 7.79
C ALA A 143 0.89 -5.36 6.63
N ILE A 144 0.07 -4.84 5.71
CA ILE A 144 -0.20 -5.44 4.41
C ILE A 144 0.29 -4.45 3.36
N ARG A 145 1.25 -4.87 2.53
CA ARG A 145 1.71 -4.10 1.37
C ARG A 145 1.49 -4.91 0.11
N LEU A 146 0.60 -4.44 -0.75
CA LEU A 146 0.39 -5.04 -2.06
C LEU A 146 1.65 -4.85 -2.91
N THR A 147 2.01 -5.90 -3.64
CA THR A 147 3.15 -5.90 -4.57
C THR A 147 2.72 -6.11 -6.01
N ALA A 148 1.63 -6.85 -6.23
CA ALA A 148 0.99 -6.95 -7.54
C ALA A 148 -0.52 -7.19 -7.42
N VAL A 149 -1.24 -6.74 -8.45
CA VAL A 149 -2.67 -6.98 -8.64
C VAL A 149 -2.91 -7.29 -10.13
N ALA A 150 -3.55 -8.40 -10.43
CA ALA A 150 -3.87 -8.78 -11.80
C ALA A 150 -4.88 -7.83 -12.45
N ARG A 151 -4.90 -7.83 -13.78
CA ARG A 151 -5.71 -6.92 -14.60
C ARG A 151 -6.57 -7.69 -15.57
N VAL A 152 -7.78 -7.19 -15.80
CA VAL A 152 -8.72 -7.76 -16.76
C VAL A 152 -8.56 -7.08 -18.13
N THR A 153 -7.53 -7.48 -18.88
CA THR A 153 -7.16 -6.84 -20.16
C THR A 153 -8.26 -6.86 -21.21
N ASP A 154 -9.06 -7.92 -21.26
CA ASP A 154 -10.18 -8.03 -22.20
C ASP A 154 -11.26 -6.98 -21.91
N LEU A 155 -11.51 -6.71 -20.62
CA LEU A 155 -12.46 -5.67 -20.20
C LEU A 155 -11.89 -4.27 -20.45
N GLU A 156 -10.58 -4.06 -20.24
CA GLU A 156 -9.89 -2.82 -20.62
C GLU A 156 -10.05 -2.52 -22.13
N HIS A 157 -9.95 -3.54 -22.99
CA HIS A 157 -10.19 -3.39 -24.43
C HIS A 157 -11.64 -3.02 -24.73
N ARG A 158 -12.59 -3.80 -24.20
CA ARG A 158 -14.03 -3.56 -24.42
C ARG A 158 -14.49 -2.19 -23.94
N LEU A 159 -13.94 -1.68 -22.84
CA LEU A 159 -14.24 -0.34 -22.34
C LEU A 159 -13.75 0.73 -23.33
N ARG A 160 -12.54 0.59 -23.88
CA ARG A 160 -12.01 1.54 -24.86
C ARG A 160 -12.81 1.51 -26.17
N GLU A 161 -13.26 0.35 -26.61
CA GLU A 161 -14.17 0.25 -27.78
C GLU A 161 -15.53 0.90 -27.52
N LYS A 162 -16.08 0.71 -26.32
CA LYS A 162 -17.39 1.25 -25.94
C LYS A 162 -17.36 2.77 -25.71
N TYR A 163 -16.25 3.34 -25.26
CA TYR A 163 -16.12 4.75 -24.92
C TYR A 163 -15.02 5.42 -25.76
N PRO A 164 -15.34 5.99 -26.94
CA PRO A 164 -14.35 6.48 -27.91
C PRO A 164 -13.40 7.58 -27.38
N PHE A 165 -13.83 8.32 -26.35
CA PHE A 165 -13.02 9.37 -25.72
C PHE A 165 -12.17 8.87 -24.53
N LEU A 166 -12.35 7.60 -24.14
CA LEU A 166 -11.56 6.98 -23.08
C LEU A 166 -10.18 6.63 -23.62
N LYS A 167 -9.19 7.45 -23.26
CA LYS A 167 -7.80 7.28 -23.73
C LYS A 167 -7.18 5.97 -23.26
N ASP A 168 -7.43 5.59 -22.01
CA ASP A 168 -6.89 4.39 -21.40
C ASP A 168 -7.85 3.85 -20.34
N ALA A 169 -7.76 2.56 -20.04
CA ALA A 169 -8.54 1.88 -19.02
C ALA A 169 -7.63 0.88 -18.31
N VAL A 170 -7.61 0.94 -16.98
CA VAL A 170 -6.96 -0.07 -16.14
C VAL A 170 -8.02 -0.69 -15.26
N VAL A 171 -8.22 -2.00 -15.38
CA VAL A 171 -9.26 -2.72 -14.66
C VAL A 171 -8.63 -3.77 -13.77
N ALA A 172 -8.74 -3.56 -12.45
CA ALA A 172 -8.32 -4.54 -11.45
C ALA A 172 -9.16 -5.81 -11.57
N GLU A 173 -8.51 -6.96 -11.54
CA GLU A 173 -9.19 -8.22 -11.28
C GLU A 173 -9.52 -8.31 -9.79
N ILE A 174 -10.80 -8.48 -9.48
CA ILE A 174 -11.31 -8.48 -8.11
C ILE A 174 -11.94 -9.84 -7.85
N PRO A 175 -11.41 -10.64 -6.91
CA PRO A 175 -12.07 -11.86 -6.50
C PRO A 175 -13.49 -11.55 -5.99
N GLY A 176 -14.50 -12.31 -6.42
CA GLY A 176 -15.91 -12.04 -6.12
C GLY A 176 -16.20 -11.83 -4.62
N GLN A 177 -15.54 -12.60 -3.77
CA GLN A 177 -15.65 -12.50 -2.31
C GLN A 177 -15.12 -11.17 -1.72
N CYS A 178 -14.33 -10.42 -2.48
CA CYS A 178 -13.77 -9.12 -2.12
C CYS A 178 -14.55 -7.92 -2.69
N GLU A 179 -15.53 -8.12 -3.58
CA GLU A 179 -16.21 -7.02 -4.31
C GLU A 179 -16.88 -5.97 -3.41
N ASP A 180 -17.47 -6.43 -2.30
CA ASP A 180 -18.16 -5.60 -1.31
C ASP A 180 -17.27 -5.17 -0.13
N THR A 181 -15.96 -5.37 -0.24
CA THR A 181 -15.03 -5.14 0.87
C THR A 181 -14.14 -3.92 0.62
N LEU A 182 -13.44 -3.47 1.65
CA LEU A 182 -12.41 -2.43 1.52
C LEU A 182 -11.25 -2.88 0.63
N ILE A 183 -11.02 -4.21 0.50
CA ILE A 183 -9.93 -4.77 -0.30
C ILE A 183 -10.06 -4.34 -1.75
N ARG A 184 -11.27 -4.32 -2.32
CA ARG A 184 -11.51 -3.79 -3.67
C ARG A 184 -10.94 -2.37 -3.84
N THR A 185 -11.13 -1.50 -2.85
CA THR A 185 -10.59 -0.13 -2.90
C THR A 185 -9.07 -0.15 -2.89
N GLU A 186 -8.46 -1.00 -2.08
CA GLU A 186 -7.00 -1.18 -2.05
C GLU A 186 -6.45 -1.65 -3.40
N LEU A 187 -7.06 -2.66 -4.02
CA LEU A 187 -6.63 -3.20 -5.31
C LEU A 187 -6.70 -2.15 -6.42
N VAL A 188 -7.83 -1.44 -6.52
CA VAL A 188 -8.04 -0.41 -7.55
C VAL A 188 -7.08 0.77 -7.34
N THR A 189 -6.91 1.23 -6.10
CA THR A 189 -6.06 2.39 -5.80
C THR A 189 -4.57 2.06 -5.93
N PHE A 190 -4.17 0.82 -5.64
CA PHE A 190 -2.83 0.33 -5.93
C PHE A 190 -2.51 0.40 -7.42
N LEU A 191 -3.40 -0.09 -8.29
CA LEU A 191 -3.18 0.00 -9.74
C LEU A 191 -3.22 1.46 -10.22
N ALA A 192 -4.13 2.30 -9.71
CA ALA A 192 -4.15 3.71 -10.06
C ALA A 192 -2.82 4.41 -9.70
N ALA A 193 -2.26 4.15 -8.52
CA ALA A 193 -0.99 4.73 -8.10
C ALA A 193 0.21 4.17 -8.88
N THR A 194 0.27 2.86 -9.11
CA THR A 194 1.44 2.20 -9.72
C THR A 194 1.44 2.21 -11.24
N GLN A 195 0.27 2.25 -11.88
CA GLN A 195 0.13 2.19 -13.34
C GLN A 195 -0.22 3.53 -13.98
N ILE A 196 -0.97 4.41 -13.30
CA ILE A 196 -1.41 5.69 -13.87
C ILE A 196 -0.56 6.84 -13.35
N LEU A 197 -0.45 7.01 -12.03
CA LEU A 197 0.29 8.13 -11.45
C LEU A 197 1.78 8.10 -11.84
N THR A 198 2.39 6.93 -11.98
CA THR A 198 3.78 6.76 -12.44
C THR A 198 4.04 7.27 -13.86
N ARG A 199 2.99 7.37 -14.70
CA ARG A 199 3.08 7.92 -16.06
C ARG A 199 2.98 9.44 -16.10
N VAL A 200 2.56 10.07 -14.99
CA VAL A 200 2.47 11.52 -14.88
C VAL A 200 3.85 12.08 -14.58
N ILE A 201 4.37 12.90 -15.50
CA ILE A 201 5.74 13.42 -15.46
C ILE A 201 5.71 14.91 -15.78
N ARG A 202 6.42 15.74 -14.99
CA ARG A 202 6.63 17.18 -15.24
C ARG A 202 5.34 18.03 -15.30
N GLU A 203 4.26 17.58 -14.68
CA GLU A 203 3.07 18.40 -14.52
C GLU A 203 3.33 19.55 -13.54
N SER A 204 2.96 20.77 -13.93
CA SER A 204 3.09 21.94 -13.04
C SER A 204 2.01 21.96 -11.96
N ALA A 205 0.84 21.35 -12.23
CA ALA A 205 -0.27 21.26 -11.29
C ALA A 205 -1.11 20.00 -11.52
N ILE A 206 -1.47 19.31 -10.45
CA ILE A 206 -2.31 18.10 -10.47
C ILE A 206 -3.50 18.28 -9.53
N GLY A 207 -4.70 18.08 -10.04
CA GLY A 207 -5.94 18.16 -9.28
C GLY A 207 -6.20 16.90 -8.47
N LEU A 208 -6.65 17.07 -7.22
CA LEU A 208 -7.02 15.97 -6.32
C LEU A 208 -8.45 16.14 -5.81
N GLY A 209 -9.23 15.07 -5.95
CA GLY A 209 -10.51 14.91 -5.28
C GLY A 209 -10.36 14.60 -3.78
N SER A 210 -11.44 14.11 -3.18
CA SER A 210 -11.51 13.76 -1.75
C SER A 210 -12.02 12.34 -1.53
N GLY A 211 -12.09 11.93 -0.26
CA GLY A 211 -12.68 10.66 0.15
C GLY A 211 -11.65 9.55 0.33
N TYR A 212 -12.10 8.44 0.90
CA TYR A 212 -11.22 7.34 1.31
C TYR A 212 -10.49 6.66 0.14
N THR A 213 -11.14 6.48 -1.01
CA THR A 213 -10.47 5.95 -2.22
C THR A 213 -9.30 6.85 -2.63
N MET A 214 -9.49 8.16 -2.58
CA MET A 214 -8.40 9.11 -2.85
C MET A 214 -7.33 9.10 -1.77
N LEU A 215 -7.69 8.92 -0.49
CA LEU A 215 -6.70 8.68 0.57
C LEU A 215 -5.81 7.48 0.25
N ARG A 216 -6.41 6.33 -0.09
CA ARG A 216 -5.65 5.11 -0.38
C ARG A 216 -4.80 5.24 -1.64
N PHE A 217 -5.30 5.92 -2.66
CA PHE A 217 -4.48 6.31 -3.83
C PHE A 217 -3.24 7.13 -3.42
N VAL A 218 -3.40 8.11 -2.54
CA VAL A 218 -2.27 8.91 -2.00
C VAL A 218 -1.32 8.06 -1.15
N GLU A 219 -1.84 7.19 -0.28
CA GLU A 219 -0.99 6.32 0.57
C GLU A 219 -0.23 5.26 -0.26
N HIS A 220 -0.78 4.83 -1.41
CA HIS A 220 -0.11 3.94 -2.37
C HIS A 220 0.84 4.67 -3.33
N SER A 221 0.87 6.01 -3.35
CA SER A 221 1.80 6.73 -4.21
C SER A 221 3.24 6.39 -3.83
N ILE A 222 4.08 6.03 -4.79
CA ILE A 222 5.48 5.69 -4.53
C ILE A 222 6.27 6.99 -4.39
N PRO A 223 6.88 7.29 -3.22
CA PRO A 223 7.68 8.50 -3.03
C PRO A 223 8.74 8.65 -4.11
N SER A 224 8.88 9.85 -4.64
CA SER A 224 9.88 10.19 -5.66
C SER A 224 10.33 11.62 -5.44
N ALA A 225 11.66 11.83 -5.40
CA ALA A 225 12.24 13.15 -5.20
C ALA A 225 12.15 14.03 -6.46
N ASP A 226 12.19 13.41 -7.64
CA ASP A 226 12.31 14.16 -8.90
C ASP A 226 11.01 14.21 -9.70
N GLN A 227 10.17 13.16 -9.64
CA GLN A 227 9.02 13.02 -10.53
C GLN A 227 8.05 14.20 -10.47
N PHE A 228 7.81 14.71 -9.25
CA PHE A 228 6.86 15.79 -8.98
C PHE A 228 7.55 17.04 -8.43
N SER A 229 8.86 17.19 -8.65
CA SER A 229 9.57 18.40 -8.23
C SER A 229 8.99 19.62 -8.95
N GLY A 230 8.58 20.63 -8.17
CA GLY A 230 7.89 21.83 -8.67
C GLY A 230 6.39 21.66 -8.94
N THR A 231 5.83 20.46 -8.81
CA THR A 231 4.40 20.22 -9.01
C THR A 231 3.57 20.79 -7.85
N ALA A 232 2.45 21.46 -8.17
CA ALA A 232 1.45 21.88 -7.20
C ALA A 232 0.31 20.85 -7.12
N TRP A 233 0.04 20.31 -5.93
CA TRP A 233 -1.14 19.49 -5.65
C TRP A 233 -2.32 20.42 -5.33
N VAL A 234 -3.35 20.37 -6.18
CA VAL A 234 -4.46 21.33 -6.20
C VAL A 234 -5.73 20.64 -5.71
N PRO A 235 -6.25 21.00 -4.52
CA PRO A 235 -7.55 20.51 -4.06
C PRO A 235 -8.66 20.93 -5.03
N LEU A 236 -9.55 20.02 -5.41
CA LEU A 236 -10.64 20.30 -6.34
C LEU A 236 -11.93 20.76 -5.66
N LEU A 237 -12.07 20.48 -4.36
CA LEU A 237 -13.27 20.79 -3.60
C LEU A 237 -12.92 21.11 -2.14
N ALA A 238 -13.74 21.98 -1.55
CA ALA A 238 -13.70 22.34 -0.15
C ALA A 238 -15.05 22.01 0.49
N PHE A 239 -15.02 21.52 1.73
CA PHE A 239 -16.22 21.22 2.51
C PHE A 239 -16.44 22.29 3.56
N ALA A 240 -17.69 22.54 3.92
CA ALA A 240 -18.01 23.39 5.05
C ALA A 240 -17.40 22.80 6.35
N PRO A 241 -17.03 23.63 7.35
CA PRO A 241 -16.38 23.17 8.58
C PRO A 241 -17.12 22.03 9.30
N HIS A 242 -18.45 22.06 9.28
CA HIS A 242 -19.33 21.07 9.93
C HIS A 242 -19.51 19.78 9.12
N ASN A 243 -19.05 19.74 7.87
CA ASN A 243 -19.12 18.60 6.95
C ASN A 243 -17.72 18.19 6.47
N MET A 244 -16.68 18.51 7.24
CA MET A 244 -15.32 18.10 6.90
C MET A 244 -15.22 16.58 6.98
N SER A 245 -15.03 15.96 5.81
CA SER A 245 -14.56 14.58 5.74
C SER A 245 -13.14 14.50 6.32
N ASP A 246 -12.87 13.42 7.06
CA ASP A 246 -11.51 13.02 7.49
C ASP A 246 -10.53 12.91 6.30
N TYR A 247 -11.03 12.90 5.06
CA TYR A 247 -10.29 12.72 3.82
C TYR A 247 -10.52 13.87 2.83
N SER A 248 -10.52 15.12 3.33
CA SER A 248 -10.68 16.31 2.49
C SER A 248 -9.60 16.43 1.41
N ALA A 249 -9.92 17.05 0.27
CA ALA A 249 -8.95 17.26 -0.81
C ALA A 249 -7.73 18.10 -0.36
N ASN A 250 -7.95 19.04 0.57
CA ASN A 250 -6.89 19.82 1.21
C ASN A 250 -5.90 18.92 1.97
N LEU A 251 -6.40 17.98 2.77
CA LEU A 251 -5.56 17.03 3.49
C LEU A 251 -4.77 16.14 2.52
N LEU A 252 -5.43 15.65 1.47
CA LEU A 252 -4.80 14.77 0.50
C LEU A 252 -3.70 15.47 -0.31
N ALA A 253 -3.93 16.72 -0.72
CA ALA A 253 -2.89 17.56 -1.33
C ALA A 253 -1.69 17.75 -0.40
N ARG A 254 -1.94 17.99 0.90
CA ARG A 254 -0.87 18.10 1.89
C ARG A 254 -0.08 16.80 2.03
N LEU A 255 -0.76 15.65 2.11
CA LEU A 255 -0.10 14.34 2.18
C LEU A 255 0.77 14.07 0.95
N MET A 256 0.29 14.38 -0.26
CA MET A 256 1.10 14.25 -1.48
C MET A 256 2.36 15.12 -1.43
N SER A 257 2.27 16.36 -0.92
CA SER A 257 3.46 17.21 -0.77
C SER A 257 4.51 16.67 0.21
N ILE A 258 4.08 15.90 1.21
CA ILE A 258 4.97 15.24 2.17
C ILE A 258 5.61 13.99 1.54
N ARG A 259 4.82 13.20 0.80
CA ARG A 259 5.28 11.97 0.14
C ARG A 259 6.20 12.22 -1.06
N HIS A 260 6.06 13.38 -1.71
CA HIS A 260 6.85 13.74 -2.88
C HIS A 260 7.61 15.05 -2.60
N PRO A 261 8.80 14.97 -1.96
CA PRO A 261 9.62 16.14 -1.67
C PRO A 261 9.88 16.98 -2.93
N GLY A 262 9.91 18.30 -2.78
CA GLY A 262 10.05 19.24 -3.89
C GLY A 262 8.74 19.63 -4.58
N SER A 263 7.64 18.92 -4.31
CA SER A 263 6.29 19.38 -4.66
C SER A 263 5.69 20.28 -3.58
N ARG A 264 4.59 20.98 -3.88
CA ARG A 264 3.85 21.82 -2.92
C ARG A 264 2.37 21.52 -2.90
N ALA A 265 1.72 21.71 -1.77
CA ALA A 265 0.27 21.62 -1.65
C ALA A 265 -0.35 23.03 -1.70
N LEU A 266 -1.40 23.19 -2.47
CA LEU A 266 -2.30 24.33 -2.37
C LEU A 266 -3.40 24.05 -1.35
N TYR A 267 -4.07 25.12 -0.92
CA TYR A 267 -5.19 25.07 0.00
C TYR A 267 -6.39 25.77 -0.61
N LEU A 268 -7.53 25.07 -0.64
CA LEU A 268 -8.80 25.63 -1.08
C LEU A 268 -9.66 25.87 0.17
N PRO A 269 -9.75 27.10 0.69
CA PRO A 269 -10.66 27.43 1.78
C PRO A 269 -12.11 27.28 1.31
N HIS A 270 -13.00 26.93 2.24
CA HIS A 270 -14.42 27.00 1.95
C HIS A 270 -14.85 28.48 1.78
N PRO A 271 -15.83 28.82 0.92
CA PRO A 271 -16.26 30.21 0.75
C PRO A 271 -16.65 30.91 2.06
N ALA A 272 -17.25 30.19 3.00
CA ALA A 272 -17.59 30.72 4.33
C ALA A 272 -16.36 31.06 5.21
N GLU A 273 -15.18 30.52 4.89
CA GLU A 273 -13.92 30.80 5.60
C GLU A 273 -13.17 31.99 4.98
N CYS A 274 -13.59 32.47 3.80
CA CYS A 274 -12.96 33.55 3.05
C CYS A 274 -13.31 34.94 3.61
N ALA A 275 -13.20 35.13 4.93
CA ALA A 275 -13.57 36.36 5.63
C ALA A 275 -12.50 37.47 5.53
N THR A 276 -11.23 37.11 5.30
CA THR A 276 -10.13 38.09 5.25
C THR A 276 -9.54 38.18 3.84
N PRO A 277 -8.92 39.32 3.47
CA PRO A 277 -8.25 39.48 2.17
C PRO A 277 -7.15 38.43 1.94
N GLU A 278 -6.47 37.99 2.99
CA GLU A 278 -5.41 36.98 2.90
C GLU A 278 -5.99 35.62 2.50
N VAL A 279 -7.09 35.18 3.12
CA VAL A 279 -7.75 33.91 2.78
C VAL A 279 -8.35 33.97 1.38
N GLN A 280 -8.91 35.11 0.99
CA GLN A 280 -9.41 35.34 -0.37
C GLN A 280 -8.28 35.26 -1.42
N ALA A 281 -7.09 35.79 -1.12
CA ALA A 281 -5.93 35.68 -2.00
C ALA A 281 -5.48 34.22 -2.17
N VAL A 282 -5.48 33.43 -1.09
CA VAL A 282 -5.21 31.98 -1.13
C VAL A 282 -6.24 31.26 -1.99
N ALA A 283 -7.53 31.55 -1.80
CA ALA A 283 -8.61 30.98 -2.61
C ALA A 283 -8.41 31.30 -4.10
N ALA A 284 -8.11 32.56 -4.43
CA ALA A 284 -7.90 33.02 -5.81
C ALA A 284 -6.63 32.41 -6.44
N GLU A 285 -5.54 32.21 -5.69
CA GLU A 285 -4.37 31.46 -6.18
C GLU A 285 -4.75 30.02 -6.52
N THR A 286 -5.40 29.31 -5.61
CA THR A 286 -5.79 27.91 -5.82
C THR A 286 -6.75 27.77 -6.99
N GLN A 287 -7.74 28.67 -7.12
CA GLN A 287 -8.66 28.69 -8.25
C GLN A 287 -7.95 28.96 -9.57
N ARG A 288 -6.96 29.87 -9.63
CA ARG A 288 -6.16 30.07 -10.86
C ARG A 288 -5.43 28.80 -11.30
N HIS A 289 -4.95 28.00 -10.35
CA HIS A 289 -4.37 26.69 -10.66
C HIS A 289 -5.43 25.69 -11.13
N GLN A 290 -6.62 25.66 -10.51
CA GLN A 290 -7.72 24.78 -10.92
C GLN A 290 -8.13 24.98 -12.39
N HIS A 291 -8.17 26.22 -12.88
CA HIS A 291 -8.53 26.52 -14.27
C HIS A 291 -7.52 26.00 -15.31
N ASN A 292 -6.27 25.76 -14.90
CA ASN A 292 -5.18 25.36 -15.78
C ASN A 292 -4.74 23.90 -15.56
N LEU A 293 -5.55 23.09 -14.87
CA LEU A 293 -5.23 21.68 -14.61
C LEU A 293 -5.27 20.87 -15.91
N GLN A 294 -4.18 20.14 -16.17
CA GLN A 294 -4.10 19.17 -17.27
C GLN A 294 -4.41 17.75 -16.80
N THR A 295 -4.13 17.47 -15.52
CA THR A 295 -4.32 16.16 -14.91
C THR A 295 -5.13 16.28 -13.62
N ILE A 296 -6.15 15.45 -13.49
CA ILE A 296 -7.04 15.36 -12.32
C ILE A 296 -7.17 13.90 -11.91
N PHE A 297 -6.99 13.64 -10.61
CA PHE A 297 -7.37 12.38 -10.00
C PHE A 297 -8.59 12.59 -9.09
N ALA A 298 -9.66 11.86 -9.38
CA ALA A 298 -10.88 11.89 -8.59
C ALA A 298 -11.49 10.49 -8.51
N SER A 299 -12.19 10.22 -7.42
CA SER A 299 -13.00 9.02 -7.25
C SER A 299 -14.46 9.36 -7.54
N VAL A 300 -15.15 8.50 -8.27
CA VAL A 300 -16.59 8.63 -8.56
C VAL A 300 -17.32 7.44 -7.96
N SER A 301 -18.45 7.71 -7.32
CA SER A 301 -19.36 6.67 -6.83
C SER A 301 -20.38 6.29 -7.90
N GLY A 302 -20.51 4.99 -8.19
CA GLY A 302 -21.44 4.47 -9.20
C GLY A 302 -22.92 4.69 -8.86
N VAL A 303 -23.78 4.62 -9.90
CA VAL A 303 -25.23 4.87 -9.83
C VAL A 303 -25.98 3.81 -9.03
N ASP A 304 -25.53 2.55 -9.02
CA ASP A 304 -26.15 1.41 -8.29
C ASP A 304 -26.08 1.51 -6.75
N ARG A 305 -25.46 2.55 -6.18
CA ARG A 305 -25.60 2.85 -4.74
C ARG A 305 -27.00 3.41 -4.38
N ARG A 306 -27.91 3.51 -5.35
CA ARG A 306 -29.29 3.99 -5.18
C ARG A 306 -30.34 2.87 -5.26
N ASP A 307 -29.95 1.60 -5.21
CA ASP A 307 -30.92 0.52 -5.26
C ASP A 307 -31.72 0.51 -3.95
N GLY A 308 -33.00 0.91 -4.06
CA GLY A 308 -33.97 1.00 -2.97
C GLY A 308 -34.38 -0.35 -2.39
N THR A 309 -33.46 -1.33 -2.34
CA THR A 309 -33.67 -2.68 -1.82
C THR A 309 -33.55 -2.76 -0.30
N GLY A 310 -33.11 -1.69 0.37
CA GLY A 310 -33.05 -1.64 1.83
C GLY A 310 -32.08 -2.61 2.48
N GLU A 311 -31.31 -3.39 1.70
CA GLU A 311 -30.20 -4.16 2.22
C GLU A 311 -29.00 -3.22 2.38
N SER A 312 -28.69 -2.93 3.64
CA SER A 312 -27.53 -2.15 4.05
C SER A 312 -26.24 -2.80 3.55
N HIS A 313 -25.71 -2.33 2.41
CA HIS A 313 -24.35 -2.65 2.01
C HIS A 313 -23.39 -2.08 3.06
N LEU A 314 -22.40 -2.87 3.48
CA LEU A 314 -21.49 -2.60 4.59
C LEU A 314 -20.70 -1.28 4.49
N LEU A 315 -20.78 -0.56 3.36
CA LEU A 315 -19.90 0.55 2.97
C LEU A 315 -20.58 1.71 2.17
N ILE A 316 -21.90 1.96 2.27
CA ILE A 316 -22.58 3.09 1.58
C ILE A 316 -22.30 4.46 2.23
N GLU A 317 -21.07 4.73 2.66
CA GLU A 317 -20.63 6.09 3.00
C GLU A 317 -19.29 6.40 2.35
N PHE A 318 -19.23 6.17 1.04
CA PHE A 318 -18.25 6.83 0.18
C PHE A 318 -19.02 7.74 -0.76
N ARG A 319 -19.47 8.87 -0.21
CA ARG A 319 -20.06 9.96 -0.98
C ARG A 319 -18.92 10.86 -1.46
N SER A 320 -18.69 10.88 -2.77
CA SER A 320 -18.12 12.05 -3.43
C SER A 320 -19.23 13.12 -3.41
N ALA A 321 -19.05 14.16 -2.61
CA ALA A 321 -19.85 15.39 -2.55
C ALA A 321 -21.37 15.22 -2.75
N ASP A 322 -22.12 15.15 -1.65
CA ASP A 322 -23.52 15.56 -1.71
C ASP A 322 -23.56 17.05 -2.05
N TYR A 323 -24.02 17.35 -3.27
CA TYR A 323 -24.62 18.63 -3.57
C TYR A 323 -26.07 18.59 -3.06
N ALA A 324 -26.32 19.32 -1.97
CA ALA A 324 -27.60 19.93 -1.65
C ALA A 324 -27.32 21.38 -1.26
#